data_AF-A0A6A4D3L9-F1
#
_entry.id   AF-A0A6A4D3L9-F1
#
_cell.length_a   1.000
_cell.length_b   1.000
_cell.length_c   1.000
_cell.angle_alpha   90.00
_cell.angle_beta   90.00
_cell.angle_gamma   90.00
#
_symmetry.space_group_name_H-M   'P 1'
#
loop_
_entity.id
_entity.type
_entity.pdbx_description
1 polymer ?
#
loop_
_entity_poly.entity_id
_entity_poly.type
_entity_poly.pdbx_seq_one_letter_code
_entity_poly.pdbx_strand_id
1 'polypeptide(L)'
;MDAAQNGWGLVTELTMPYDDSSSGSSSATNTSSSCTVSADEAAASITGWEQIVGVDCTTSSNCTTLLRSALEKQPIAVAITSNGGFSEYAGGFYNCPNNGDMASKNDLNHALLLVGYGTDSSVGDYWILKNSYGSSWGDSGFIKLVADAKINCGLNVFPVIPTGAKAGAQASTSVDSGGDKKFVGLSPTSWIAVAAVTTIFTLVTTAIGIAVSQRKLKTMRKQNSAMYAATNTPMAR
;
A
#
# COMPACT_ATOMS: atom_id res chain seq x y z
N MET A 1 16.91 13.43 18.63
CA MET A 1 17.83 13.58 17.48
C MET A 1 17.04 13.27 16.22
N ASP A 2 17.08 14.16 15.23
CA ASP A 2 16.32 14.01 13.98
C ASP A 2 17.33 13.81 12.84
N ALA A 3 17.39 12.60 12.28
CA ALA A 3 18.34 12.24 11.23
C ALA A 3 18.19 13.10 9.98
N ALA A 4 16.96 13.53 9.65
CA ALA A 4 16.68 14.37 8.50
C ALA A 4 17.27 15.78 8.69
N GLN A 5 17.11 16.36 9.89
CA GLN A 5 17.66 17.68 10.21
C GLN A 5 19.18 17.69 10.29
N ASN A 6 19.79 16.55 10.63
CA ASN A 6 21.24 16.40 10.68
C ASN A 6 21.86 16.01 9.32
N GLY A 7 21.05 15.85 8.27
CA GLY A 7 21.52 15.50 6.93
C GLY A 7 22.15 14.11 6.84
N TRP A 8 21.78 13.19 7.73
CA TRP A 8 22.35 11.85 7.77
C TRP A 8 21.73 10.97 6.69
N GLY A 9 22.56 10.11 6.09
CA GLY A 9 22.15 9.07 5.15
C GLY A 9 22.00 7.71 5.82
N LEU A 10 21.18 6.86 5.24
CA LEU A 10 21.12 5.43 5.53
C LEU A 10 22.05 4.70 4.59
N VAL A 11 22.78 3.72 5.11
CA VAL A 11 23.55 2.76 4.30
C VAL A 11 22.72 1.51 4.02
N THR A 12 23.20 0.66 3.12
CA THR A 12 22.58 -0.64 2.91
C THR A 12 22.93 -1.64 4.01
N GLU A 13 22.09 -2.65 4.17
CA GLU A 13 22.35 -3.83 5.00
C GLU A 13 23.66 -4.56 4.61
N LEU A 14 24.10 -4.50 3.34
CA LEU A 14 25.39 -5.07 2.95
C LEU A 14 26.57 -4.28 3.52
N THR A 15 26.42 -2.96 3.61
CA THR A 15 27.42 -2.05 4.17
C THR A 15 27.43 -2.12 5.70
N MET A 16 26.25 -2.23 6.32
CA MET A 16 26.09 -2.33 7.76
C MET A 16 25.06 -3.42 8.08
N PRO A 17 25.49 -4.69 8.18
CA PRO A 17 24.61 -5.80 8.52
C PRO A 17 24.01 -5.64 9.91
N TYR A 18 22.77 -6.08 10.08
CA TYR A 18 22.09 -6.20 11.34
C TYR A 18 22.82 -7.19 12.25
N ASP A 19 23.06 -6.77 13.49
CA ASP A 19 23.73 -7.57 14.52
C ASP A 19 22.95 -7.48 15.84
N ASP A 20 22.29 -8.58 16.21
CA ASP A 20 21.55 -8.73 17.46
C ASP A 20 22.39 -9.35 18.59
N SER A 21 23.67 -9.66 18.35
CA SER A 21 24.54 -10.29 19.36
C SER A 21 24.78 -9.41 20.60
N SER A 22 24.53 -8.10 20.47
CA SER A 22 24.65 -7.11 21.55
C SER A 22 23.35 -6.91 22.37
N SER A 23 22.27 -7.62 22.04
CA SER A 23 20.93 -7.46 22.67
C SER A 23 20.84 -7.90 24.14
N GLY A 24 21.97 -8.27 24.77
CA GLY A 24 22.04 -8.73 26.17
C GLY A 24 22.79 -7.85 27.17
N SER A 25 23.57 -6.83 26.76
CA SER A 25 24.28 -5.95 27.71
C SER A 25 24.90 -4.74 27.02
N SER A 26 24.14 -3.67 26.83
CA SER A 26 24.73 -2.34 26.65
C SER A 26 24.81 -1.65 28.02
N SER A 27 25.84 -2.00 28.80
CA SER A 27 26.41 -1.03 29.73
C SER A 27 26.75 0.20 28.89
N ALA A 28 26.17 1.34 29.24
CA ALA A 28 26.34 2.64 28.58
C ALA A 28 27.75 3.22 28.78
N THR A 29 28.79 2.42 28.47
CA THR A 29 30.21 2.79 28.58
C THR A 29 30.99 2.61 27.29
N ASN A 30 30.38 2.14 26.19
CA ASN A 30 31.00 2.22 24.86
C ASN A 30 30.77 3.60 24.24
N THR A 31 31.60 4.56 24.66
CA THR A 31 31.66 5.93 24.15
C THR A 31 32.48 6.07 22.85
N SER A 32 32.68 5.01 22.05
CA SER A 32 33.61 5.10 20.91
C SER A 32 33.37 4.17 19.72
N SER A 33 32.13 3.75 19.43
CA SER A 33 31.78 3.36 18.06
C SER A 33 30.97 4.51 17.45
N SER A 34 31.66 5.60 17.08
CA SER A 34 31.05 6.62 16.24
C SER A 34 30.57 5.93 14.97
N CYS A 35 29.26 5.92 14.73
CA CYS A 35 28.69 5.49 13.46
C CYS A 35 29.11 6.51 12.40
N THR A 36 30.31 6.35 11.84
CA THR A 36 30.85 7.20 10.78
C THR A 36 30.59 6.50 9.46
N VAL A 37 29.46 6.84 8.87
CA VAL A 37 29.15 6.51 7.48
C VAL A 37 29.65 7.67 6.62
N SER A 38 30.47 7.39 5.61
CA SER A 38 30.83 8.42 4.64
C SER A 38 29.65 8.75 3.72
N ALA A 39 29.59 9.98 3.22
CA ALA A 39 28.51 10.38 2.30
C ALA A 39 28.47 9.51 1.02
N ASP A 40 29.61 8.97 0.59
CA ASP A 40 29.76 8.11 -0.58
C ASP A 40 29.27 6.67 -0.35
N GLU A 41 29.00 6.29 0.90
CA GLU A 41 28.41 5.00 1.30
C GLU A 41 26.90 5.10 1.51
N ALA A 42 26.33 6.31 1.51
CA ALA A 42 24.90 6.49 1.69
C ALA A 42 24.12 5.84 0.53
N ALA A 43 23.15 5.01 0.87
CA ALA A 43 22.21 4.40 -0.05
C ALA A 43 20.94 5.25 -0.23
N ALA A 44 20.50 5.92 0.83
CA ALA A 44 19.35 6.82 0.79
C ALA A 44 19.47 7.94 1.82
N SER A 45 18.74 9.03 1.61
CA SER A 45 18.55 10.08 2.61
C SER A 45 17.13 10.65 2.53
N ILE A 46 16.71 11.33 3.59
CA ILE A 46 15.42 12.04 3.66
C ILE A 46 15.68 13.47 4.09
N THR A 47 14.82 14.41 3.68
CA THR A 47 14.91 15.81 4.13
C THR A 47 13.94 16.12 5.26
N GLY A 48 13.01 15.20 5.53
CA GLY A 48 12.07 15.31 6.63
C GLY A 48 11.19 14.08 6.77
N TRP A 49 10.20 14.19 7.63
CA TRP A 49 9.12 13.23 7.81
C TRP A 49 7.85 14.01 8.12
N GLU A 50 6.70 13.40 7.83
CA GLU A 50 5.40 13.97 8.16
C GLU A 50 4.51 12.93 8.82
N GLN A 51 3.67 13.38 9.76
CA GLN A 51 2.64 12.56 10.35
C GLN A 51 1.35 12.70 9.53
N ILE A 52 0.78 11.57 9.09
CA ILE A 52 -0.33 11.54 8.12
C ILE A 52 -1.65 12.03 8.73
N VAL A 53 -1.87 11.70 10.00
CA VAL A 53 -3.08 12.08 10.72
C VAL A 53 -2.73 12.78 12.01
N GLY A 54 -3.57 13.71 12.42
CA GLY A 54 -3.47 14.38 13.70
C GLY A 54 -3.53 13.39 14.85
N VAL A 55 -2.99 13.81 16.00
CA VAL A 55 -2.81 12.94 17.15
C VAL A 55 -4.14 12.32 17.60
N ASP A 56 -4.16 10.98 17.70
CA ASP A 56 -5.33 10.14 18.01
C ASP A 56 -6.53 10.33 17.07
N CYS A 57 -6.32 10.84 15.85
CA CYS A 57 -7.40 11.14 14.92
C CYS A 57 -8.45 12.14 15.43
N THR A 58 -8.12 12.90 16.47
CA THR A 58 -9.03 13.88 17.09
C THR A 58 -9.06 15.20 16.32
N THR A 59 -7.97 15.55 15.65
CA THR A 59 -7.82 16.81 14.90
C THR A 59 -7.92 16.64 13.39
N SER A 60 -8.05 15.40 12.90
CA SER A 60 -8.22 15.09 11.49
C SER A 60 -9.59 14.48 11.24
N SER A 61 -10.35 15.03 10.29
CA SER A 61 -11.54 14.36 9.78
C SER A 61 -11.12 13.22 8.84
N ASN A 62 -11.79 12.07 8.95
CA ASN A 62 -11.62 10.91 8.06
C ASN A 62 -10.19 10.32 7.99
N CYS A 63 -9.59 10.01 9.14
CA CYS A 63 -8.27 9.39 9.21
C CYS A 63 -8.05 8.17 8.30
N THR A 64 -9.05 7.29 8.19
CA THR A 64 -8.99 6.14 7.29
C THR A 64 -8.72 6.56 5.85
N THR A 65 -9.38 7.62 5.38
CA THR A 65 -9.17 8.16 4.04
C THR A 65 -7.76 8.72 3.89
N LEU A 66 -7.27 9.48 4.88
CA LEU A 66 -5.92 10.05 4.84
C LEU A 66 -4.84 8.95 4.78
N LEU A 67 -4.98 7.90 5.60
CA LEU A 67 -4.09 6.75 5.58
C LEU A 67 -4.13 6.01 4.24
N ARG A 68 -5.32 5.77 3.68
CA ARG A 68 -5.46 5.14 2.35
C ARG A 68 -4.80 5.96 1.26
N SER A 69 -5.02 7.29 1.23
CA SER A 69 -4.40 8.18 0.26
C SER A 69 -2.88 8.28 0.43
N ALA A 70 -2.36 8.16 1.64
CA ALA A 70 -0.92 8.09 1.88
C ALA A 70 -0.33 6.76 1.38
N LEU A 71 -1.04 5.64 1.58
CA LEU A 71 -0.63 4.31 1.09
C LEU A 71 -0.56 4.20 -0.43
N GLU A 72 -1.34 5.00 -1.16
CA GLU A 72 -1.22 5.10 -2.63
C GLU A 72 0.15 5.62 -3.09
N LYS A 73 0.87 6.34 -2.20
CA LYS A 73 2.17 6.93 -2.50
C LYS A 73 3.31 6.09 -1.96
N GLN A 74 3.21 5.63 -0.71
CA GLN A 74 4.26 4.88 -0.04
C GLN A 74 3.76 4.15 1.21
N PRO A 75 4.46 3.10 1.69
CA PRO A 75 4.22 2.50 2.99
C PRO A 75 4.36 3.50 4.14
N ILE A 76 3.62 3.25 5.23
CA ILE A 76 3.53 4.16 6.38
C ILE A 76 4.12 3.47 7.61
N ALA A 77 5.10 4.08 8.26
CA ALA A 77 5.59 3.59 9.53
C ALA A 77 4.55 3.88 10.61
N VAL A 78 4.16 2.87 11.37
CA VAL A 78 3.10 2.96 12.39
C VAL A 78 3.53 2.27 13.67
N ALA A 79 2.87 2.60 14.77
CA ALA A 79 3.01 1.91 16.03
C ALA A 79 1.66 1.34 16.48
N ILE A 80 1.69 0.21 17.17
CA ILE A 80 0.52 -0.40 17.79
C ILE A 80 0.84 -0.86 19.22
N THR A 81 -0.21 -1.26 19.93
CA THR A 81 -0.10 -2.02 21.17
C THR A 81 -0.04 -3.53 20.87
N SER A 82 1.09 -4.17 21.15
CA SER A 82 1.37 -5.59 20.89
C SER A 82 1.10 -6.52 22.08
N ASN A 83 0.02 -6.27 22.83
CA ASN A 83 -0.29 -7.02 24.04
C ASN A 83 -1.13 -8.28 23.77
N GLY A 84 -1.17 -9.19 24.75
CA GLY A 84 -2.00 -10.39 24.70
C GLY A 84 -1.58 -11.32 23.56
N GLY A 85 -2.56 -11.80 22.79
CA GLY A 85 -2.37 -12.79 21.72
C GLY A 85 -1.62 -12.31 20.47
N PHE A 86 -0.96 -11.15 20.51
CA PHE A 86 -0.23 -10.62 19.36
C PHE A 86 0.95 -11.51 18.98
N SER A 87 1.71 -11.99 19.97
CA SER A 87 2.89 -12.82 19.71
C SER A 87 2.55 -14.18 19.09
N GLU A 88 1.35 -14.69 19.39
CA GLU A 88 0.82 -15.98 18.97
C GLU A 88 0.03 -15.90 17.65
N TYR A 89 -0.12 -14.70 17.06
CA TYR A 89 -0.82 -14.54 15.79
C TYR A 89 -0.17 -15.38 14.70
N ALA A 90 -0.97 -16.25 14.08
CA ALA A 90 -0.54 -17.21 13.05
C ALA A 90 -1.31 -17.06 11.72
N GLY A 91 -2.15 -16.04 11.59
CA GLY A 91 -2.95 -15.79 10.38
C GLY A 91 -4.41 -15.42 10.65
N GLY A 92 -5.16 -15.15 9.59
CA GLY A 92 -6.55 -14.68 9.67
C GLY A 92 -6.67 -13.19 9.99
N PHE A 93 -7.84 -12.75 10.46
CA PHE A 93 -8.09 -11.36 10.83
C PHE A 93 -7.83 -11.15 12.33
N TYR A 94 -6.86 -10.30 12.64
CA TYR A 94 -6.53 -9.91 13.99
C TYR A 94 -7.45 -8.79 14.47
N ASN A 95 -8.11 -9.03 15.60
CA ASN A 95 -8.91 -8.02 16.29
C ASN A 95 -8.09 -7.46 17.45
N CYS A 96 -8.14 -6.15 17.62
CA CYS A 96 -7.48 -5.50 18.74
C CYS A 96 -7.98 -6.05 20.08
N PRO A 97 -7.08 -6.45 20.99
CA PRO A 97 -7.45 -6.71 22.37
C PRO A 97 -8.19 -5.50 22.96
N ASN A 98 -9.13 -5.75 23.89
CA ASN A 98 -9.97 -4.72 24.50
C ASN A 98 -10.75 -3.86 23.49
N ASN A 99 -11.13 -4.44 22.34
CA ASN A 99 -11.85 -3.75 21.27
C ASN A 99 -11.16 -2.46 20.80
N GLY A 100 -9.83 -2.38 20.87
CA GLY A 100 -9.07 -1.19 20.45
C GLY A 100 -9.11 -0.02 21.43
N ASP A 101 -9.62 -0.22 22.66
CA ASP A 101 -9.47 0.77 23.73
C ASP A 101 -8.01 0.80 24.19
N MET A 102 -7.34 1.92 23.91
CA MET A 102 -6.05 2.23 24.53
C MET A 102 -6.28 3.10 25.76
N ALA A 103 -5.61 2.77 26.86
CA ALA A 103 -5.67 3.57 28.07
C ALA A 103 -4.86 4.87 27.92
N SER A 104 -3.80 4.86 27.09
CA SER A 104 -2.97 6.03 26.77
C SER A 104 -2.14 5.82 25.50
N LYS A 105 -1.63 6.91 24.90
CA LYS A 105 -0.57 6.87 23.86
C LYS A 105 0.68 6.12 24.32
N ASN A 106 0.91 6.09 25.63
CA ASN A 106 2.03 5.38 26.23
C ASN A 106 1.90 3.85 26.13
N ASP A 107 0.76 3.33 25.69
CA ASP A 107 0.55 1.89 25.49
C ASP A 107 1.14 1.38 24.18
N LEU A 108 1.52 2.28 23.26
CA LEU A 108 2.25 1.95 22.05
C LEU A 108 3.61 1.34 22.41
N ASN A 109 3.84 0.10 22.00
CA ASN A 109 5.06 -0.64 22.36
C ASN A 109 5.68 -1.42 21.20
N HIS A 110 5.07 -1.39 20.00
CA HIS A 110 5.61 -2.10 18.85
C HIS A 110 5.44 -1.31 17.55
N ALA A 111 6.49 -1.26 16.75
CA ALA A 111 6.51 -0.55 15.47
C ALA A 111 6.37 -1.55 14.31
N LEU A 112 5.55 -1.20 13.33
CA LEU A 112 5.32 -1.97 12.10
C LEU A 112 5.29 -1.05 10.89
N LEU A 113 5.16 -1.66 9.71
CA LEU A 113 4.96 -0.94 8.47
C LEU A 113 3.57 -1.25 7.91
N LEU A 114 2.71 -0.24 7.81
CA LEU A 114 1.44 -0.35 7.10
C LEU A 114 1.72 -0.33 5.59
N VAL A 115 1.31 -1.40 4.90
CA VAL A 115 1.65 -1.63 3.49
C VAL A 115 0.43 -1.78 2.59
N GLY A 116 -0.77 -1.87 3.16
CA GLY A 116 -1.99 -2.02 2.38
C GLY A 116 -3.24 -2.07 3.23
N TYR A 117 -4.36 -2.24 2.54
CA TYR A 117 -5.68 -2.39 3.12
C TYR A 117 -6.55 -3.24 2.19
N GLY A 118 -7.64 -3.76 2.72
CA GLY A 118 -8.63 -4.50 1.94
C GLY A 118 -9.99 -4.49 2.62
N THR A 119 -10.94 -5.17 2.00
CA THR A 119 -12.29 -5.38 2.52
C THR A 119 -12.62 -6.85 2.39
N ASP A 120 -13.15 -7.42 3.47
CA ASP A 120 -13.62 -8.79 3.56
C ASP A 120 -15.11 -8.82 3.90
N SER A 121 -15.84 -9.82 3.42
CA SER A 121 -17.29 -9.91 3.63
C SER A 121 -17.69 -10.20 5.07
N SER A 122 -16.79 -10.78 5.88
CA SER A 122 -17.06 -11.19 7.25
C SER A 122 -16.67 -10.15 8.29
N VAL A 123 -15.52 -9.48 8.10
CA VAL A 123 -14.97 -8.52 9.07
C VAL A 123 -15.03 -7.07 8.59
N GLY A 124 -15.41 -6.83 7.34
CA GLY A 124 -15.38 -5.50 6.73
C GLY A 124 -13.95 -5.09 6.35
N ASP A 125 -13.63 -3.82 6.55
CA ASP A 125 -12.34 -3.27 6.17
C ASP A 125 -11.23 -3.77 7.10
N TYR A 126 -10.01 -3.91 6.56
CA TYR A 126 -8.82 -4.30 7.31
C TYR A 126 -7.56 -3.66 6.75
N TRP A 127 -6.54 -3.56 7.60
CA TRP A 127 -5.20 -3.08 7.32
C TRP A 127 -4.23 -4.24 7.17
N ILE A 128 -3.23 -4.10 6.32
CA ILE A 128 -2.17 -5.09 6.11
C ILE A 128 -0.86 -4.48 6.61
N LEU A 129 -0.29 -5.05 7.67
CA LEU A 129 0.97 -4.58 8.25
C LEU A 129 2.07 -5.62 8.07
N LYS A 130 3.27 -5.17 7.75
CA LYS A 130 4.51 -5.96 7.76
C LYS A 130 5.16 -5.86 9.14
N ASN A 131 5.50 -7.00 9.72
CA ASN A 131 6.21 -7.10 10.99
C ASN A 131 7.72 -7.38 10.76
N SER A 132 8.51 -7.33 11.83
CA SER A 132 9.95 -7.61 11.84
C SER A 132 10.31 -8.92 12.56
N TYR A 133 9.32 -9.78 12.87
CA TYR A 133 9.51 -11.06 13.57
C TYR A 133 9.80 -12.26 12.64
N GLY A 134 10.26 -11.98 11.43
CA GLY A 134 10.53 -12.99 10.40
C GLY A 134 9.26 -13.55 9.75
N SER A 135 9.46 -14.35 8.70
CA SER A 135 8.39 -14.90 7.87
C SER A 135 7.60 -16.03 8.53
N SER A 136 8.12 -16.65 9.59
CA SER A 136 7.43 -17.71 10.34
C SER A 136 6.30 -17.20 11.24
N TRP A 137 6.29 -15.89 11.54
CA TRP A 137 5.26 -15.27 12.37
C TRP A 137 4.10 -14.78 11.51
N GLY A 138 2.85 -14.93 12.00
CA GLY A 138 1.66 -14.43 11.31
C GLY A 138 1.44 -15.02 9.91
N ASP A 139 0.88 -14.20 9.02
CA ASP A 139 0.67 -14.55 7.62
C ASP A 139 1.94 -14.20 6.81
N SER A 140 2.95 -15.07 6.88
CA SER A 140 4.25 -14.89 6.21
C SER A 140 5.01 -13.62 6.62
N GLY A 141 4.96 -13.25 7.90
CA GLY A 141 5.55 -12.02 8.45
C GLY A 141 4.60 -10.81 8.42
N PHE A 142 3.36 -11.00 7.97
CA PHE A 142 2.33 -9.96 7.92
C PHE A 142 1.18 -10.23 8.87
N ILE A 143 0.40 -9.19 9.15
CA ILE A 143 -0.84 -9.25 9.93
C ILE A 143 -1.96 -8.49 9.22
N LYS A 144 -3.15 -9.09 9.20
CA LYS A 144 -4.39 -8.44 8.74
C LYS A 144 -5.15 -7.92 9.96
N LEU A 145 -5.00 -6.64 10.25
CA LEU A 145 -5.64 -5.97 11.38
C LEU A 145 -7.03 -5.48 10.97
N VAL A 146 -8.09 -5.93 11.65
CA VAL A 146 -9.45 -5.43 11.39
C VAL A 146 -9.51 -3.92 11.60
N ALA A 147 -10.09 -3.20 10.64
CA ALA A 147 -10.26 -1.77 10.76
C ALA A 147 -11.46 -1.45 11.66
N ASP A 148 -11.25 -0.63 12.68
CA ASP A 148 -12.29 -0.19 13.60
C ASP A 148 -12.51 1.33 13.54
N ALA A 149 -13.62 1.77 14.12
CA ALA A 149 -13.98 3.19 14.22
C ALA A 149 -13.23 3.93 15.33
N LYS A 150 -12.28 3.27 16.01
CA LYS A 150 -11.46 3.85 17.07
C LYS A 150 -10.10 4.24 16.48
N ILE A 151 -9.03 3.81 17.12
CA ILE A 151 -7.64 4.13 16.76
C ILE A 151 -6.87 2.92 16.23
N ASN A 152 -7.56 1.83 15.86
CA ASN A 152 -6.99 0.64 15.20
C ASN A 152 -5.76 0.10 15.95
N CYS A 153 -5.91 -0.31 17.21
CA CYS A 153 -4.81 -0.78 18.09
C CYS A 153 -3.70 0.27 18.35
N GLY A 154 -3.95 1.53 18.04
CA GLY A 154 -2.96 2.61 18.14
C GLY A 154 -2.29 3.00 16.83
N LEU A 155 -2.58 2.29 15.74
CA LEU A 155 -2.07 2.58 14.39
C LEU A 155 -2.26 4.06 14.00
N ASN A 156 -3.38 4.65 14.41
CA ASN A 156 -3.75 6.03 14.12
C ASN A 156 -3.02 7.09 14.97
N VAL A 157 -2.31 6.71 16.02
CA VAL A 157 -1.72 7.67 16.97
C VAL A 157 -0.47 8.33 16.42
N PHE A 158 0.38 7.56 15.73
CA PHE A 158 1.64 8.06 15.17
C PHE A 158 2.03 7.45 13.81
N PRO A 159 1.17 7.56 12.77
CA PRO A 159 1.51 7.12 11.42
C PRO A 159 2.38 8.17 10.71
N VAL A 160 3.61 7.81 10.34
CA VAL A 160 4.58 8.72 9.73
C VAL A 160 5.11 8.20 8.39
N ILE A 161 5.41 9.14 7.49
CA ILE A 161 6.09 8.85 6.22
C ILE A 161 7.33 9.72 6.07
N PRO A 162 8.38 9.23 5.39
CA PRO A 162 9.51 10.07 5.00
C PRO A 162 9.12 11.05 3.90
N THR A 163 9.75 12.23 3.90
CA THR A 163 9.61 13.24 2.86
C THR A 163 10.97 13.61 2.25
N GLY A 164 10.95 13.96 0.96
CA GLY A 164 12.15 14.30 0.21
C GLY A 164 13.19 13.19 0.15
N ALA A 165 12.74 11.93 0.06
CA ALA A 165 13.61 10.78 -0.09
C ALA A 165 14.46 10.91 -1.36
N LYS A 166 15.77 10.69 -1.24
CA LYS A 166 16.73 10.73 -2.35
C LYS A 166 17.61 9.49 -2.33
N ALA A 167 17.90 8.97 -3.52
CA ALA A 167 18.92 7.96 -3.73
C ALA A 167 20.31 8.53 -3.39
N GLY A 168 21.07 7.81 -2.57
CA GLY A 168 22.48 8.10 -2.32
C GLY A 168 23.39 7.42 -3.35
N ALA A 169 24.71 7.58 -3.18
CA ALA A 169 25.72 7.03 -4.10
C ALA A 169 25.66 5.50 -4.24
N GLN A 170 25.23 4.78 -3.18
CA GLN A 170 25.10 3.33 -3.16
C GLN A 170 23.67 2.81 -3.42
N ALA A 171 22.76 3.64 -3.94
CA ALA A 171 21.36 3.24 -4.15
C ALA A 171 21.17 2.06 -5.13
N SER A 172 22.18 1.72 -5.93
CA SER A 172 22.15 0.65 -6.93
C SER A 172 22.55 -0.72 -6.38
N THR A 173 23.07 -0.83 -5.16
CA THR A 173 23.35 -2.13 -4.55
C THR A 173 22.02 -2.76 -4.14
N SER A 174 21.45 -3.62 -5.00
CA SER A 174 20.23 -4.35 -4.69
C SER A 174 20.51 -5.36 -3.59
N VAL A 175 20.14 -5.04 -2.36
CA VAL A 175 20.00 -6.04 -1.30
C VAL A 175 18.59 -6.58 -1.42
N ASP A 176 18.45 -7.84 -1.82
CA ASP A 176 17.18 -8.55 -1.68
C ASP A 176 16.92 -8.74 -0.19
N SER A 177 16.12 -7.86 0.42
CA SER A 177 15.79 -7.87 1.86
C SER A 177 14.88 -9.03 2.27
N GLY A 178 15.19 -10.25 1.84
CA GLY A 178 14.65 -11.47 2.43
C GLY A 178 13.20 -11.78 2.06
N GLY A 179 12.93 -11.96 0.77
CA GLY A 179 11.75 -12.68 0.32
C GLY A 179 11.36 -12.30 -1.09
N ASP A 180 11.29 -13.29 -1.97
CA ASP A 180 10.64 -13.17 -3.27
C ASP A 180 9.40 -12.31 -3.12
N LYS A 181 9.36 -11.21 -3.86
CA LYS A 181 8.14 -10.41 -4.00
C LYS A 181 7.11 -11.28 -4.71
N LYS A 182 6.42 -12.16 -3.99
CA LYS A 182 5.11 -12.64 -4.39
C LYS A 182 4.14 -11.50 -4.13
N PHE A 183 4.15 -10.51 -5.03
CA PHE A 183 2.96 -9.70 -5.22
C PHE A 183 1.84 -10.69 -5.54
N VAL A 184 0.86 -10.77 -4.65
CA VAL A 184 -0.43 -11.38 -4.95
C VAL A 184 -1.11 -10.46 -5.97
N GLY A 185 -0.68 -10.57 -7.22
CA GLY A 185 -1.01 -9.65 -8.29
C GLY A 185 -0.04 -9.78 -9.46
N LEU A 186 -0.47 -9.31 -10.63
CA LEU A 186 0.39 -9.23 -11.80
C LEU A 186 1.57 -8.27 -11.53
N SER A 187 2.73 -8.56 -12.11
CA SER A 187 3.87 -7.63 -12.06
C SER A 187 3.50 -6.28 -12.71
N PRO A 188 4.21 -5.17 -12.43
CA PRO A 188 3.93 -3.88 -13.09
C PRO A 188 3.93 -3.96 -14.62
N THR A 189 4.83 -4.76 -15.22
CA THR A 189 4.85 -4.98 -16.67
C THR A 189 3.64 -5.80 -17.14
N SER A 190 3.22 -6.78 -16.35
CA SER A 190 2.00 -7.55 -16.60
C SER A 190 0.72 -6.69 -16.49
N TRP A 191 0.67 -5.69 -15.59
CA TRP A 191 -0.43 -4.73 -15.51
C TRP A 191 -0.51 -3.82 -16.73
N ILE A 192 0.64 -3.35 -17.22
CA ILE A 192 0.72 -2.60 -18.49
C ILE A 192 0.18 -3.45 -19.64
N ALA A 193 0.54 -4.73 -19.70
CA ALA A 193 0.04 -5.65 -20.72
C ALA A 193 -1.49 -5.85 -20.62
N VAL A 194 -2.03 -6.05 -19.42
CA VAL A 194 -3.49 -6.16 -19.21
C VAL A 194 -4.23 -4.88 -19.63
N ALA A 195 -3.71 -3.70 -19.29
CA ALA A 195 -4.29 -2.42 -19.70
C ALA A 195 -4.31 -2.26 -21.23
N ALA A 196 -3.23 -2.66 -21.91
CA ALA A 196 -3.16 -2.63 -23.36
C ALA A 196 -4.18 -3.59 -24.01
N VAL A 197 -4.26 -4.84 -23.53
CA VAL A 197 -5.18 -5.84 -24.07
C VAL A 197 -6.64 -5.45 -23.87
N THR A 198 -7.01 -4.97 -22.69
CA THR A 198 -8.39 -4.55 -22.37
C THR A 198 -8.82 -3.35 -23.22
N THR A 199 -7.91 -2.40 -23.45
CA THR A 199 -8.16 -1.25 -24.32
C THR A 199 -8.38 -1.68 -25.78
N ILE A 200 -7.52 -2.55 -26.32
CA ILE A 200 -7.65 -3.07 -27.69
C ILE A 200 -8.97 -3.82 -27.85
N PHE A 201 -9.31 -4.70 -26.90
CA PHE A 201 -10.56 -5.47 -26.95
C PHE A 201 -11.79 -4.55 -26.92
N THR A 202 -11.78 -3.53 -26.08
CA THR A 202 -12.88 -2.54 -26.00
C THR A 202 -13.03 -1.77 -27.30
N LEU A 203 -11.94 -1.35 -27.94
CA LEU A 203 -11.98 -0.66 -29.23
C LEU A 203 -12.51 -1.56 -30.35
N VAL A 204 -12.05 -2.81 -30.42
CA VAL A 204 -12.48 -3.77 -31.44
C VAL A 204 -13.96 -4.10 -31.29
N THR A 205 -14.42 -4.40 -30.08
CA THR A 205 -15.83 -4.71 -29.82
C THR A 205 -16.73 -3.51 -30.13
N THR A 206 -16.30 -2.29 -29.78
CA THR A 206 -17.02 -1.06 -30.13
C THR A 206 -17.11 -0.87 -31.64
N ALA A 207 -16.01 -1.06 -32.38
CA ALA A 207 -15.99 -0.93 -33.83
C ALA A 207 -16.90 -1.96 -34.52
N ILE A 208 -16.89 -3.21 -34.06
CA ILE A 208 -17.80 -4.27 -34.55
C ILE A 208 -19.25 -3.88 -34.27
N GLY A 209 -19.56 -3.40 -33.07
CA GLY A 209 -20.90 -2.94 -32.69
C GLY A 209 -21.41 -1.83 -33.60
N ILE A 210 -20.57 -0.83 -33.90
CA ILE A 210 -20.87 0.26 -34.84
C ILE A 210 -21.14 -0.31 -36.24
N ALA A 211 -20.29 -1.21 -36.74
CA ALA A 211 -20.44 -1.79 -38.07
C ALA A 211 -21.75 -2.59 -38.22
N VAL A 212 -22.10 -3.39 -37.22
CA VAL A 212 -23.36 -4.15 -37.18
C VAL A 212 -24.55 -3.21 -37.13
N SER A 213 -24.51 -2.18 -36.27
CA SER A 213 -25.55 -1.16 -36.15
C SER A 213 -25.78 -0.43 -37.48
N GLN A 214 -24.71 -0.02 -38.16
CA GLN A 214 -24.80 0.64 -39.47
C GLN A 214 -25.37 -0.27 -40.56
N ARG A 215 -25.01 -1.56 -40.58
CA ARG A 215 -25.61 -2.53 -41.51
C ARG A 215 -27.11 -2.67 -41.28
N LYS A 216 -27.53 -2.81 -40.02
CA LYS A 216 -28.95 -2.91 -39.65
C LYS A 216 -29.72 -1.65 -40.03
N LEU A 217 -29.17 -0.46 -39.78
CA LEU A 217 -29.75 0.82 -40.19
C LEU A 217 -29.92 0.94 -41.71
N LYS A 218 -28.93 0.52 -42.51
CA LYS A 218 -29.04 0.50 -43.97
C LYS A 218 -30.16 -0.43 -44.45
N THR A 219 -30.26 -1.63 -43.86
CA THR A 219 -31.34 -2.58 -44.19
C THR A 219 -32.72 -2.01 -43.86
N MET A 220 -32.89 -1.42 -42.67
CA MET A 220 -34.15 -0.79 -42.27
C MET A 220 -34.53 0.38 -43.18
N ARG A 221 -33.57 1.25 -43.53
CA ARG A 221 -33.80 2.34 -44.50
C ARG A 221 -34.26 1.82 -45.85
N LYS A 222 -33.62 0.76 -46.38
CA LYS A 222 -34.02 0.14 -47.65
C LYS A 222 -35.43 -0.44 -47.60
N GLN A 223 -35.79 -1.12 -46.50
CA GLN A 223 -37.14 -1.65 -46.29
C GLN A 223 -38.18 -0.53 -46.20
N ASN A 224 -37.92 0.53 -45.45
CA ASN A 224 -38.82 1.68 -45.35
C ASN A 224 -39.01 2.37 -46.71
N SER A 225 -37.92 2.64 -47.45
CA SER A 225 -38.02 3.23 -48.79
C SER A 225 -38.81 2.37 -49.78
N ALA A 226 -38.64 1.05 -49.74
CA ALA A 226 -39.42 0.13 -50.57
C ALA A 226 -40.91 0.12 -50.21
N MET A 227 -41.23 0.19 -48.91
CA MET A 227 -42.61 0.30 -48.41
C MET A 227 -43.26 1.60 -48.89
N TYR A 228 -42.60 2.76 -48.74
CA TYR A 228 -43.13 4.04 -49.21
C TYR A 228 -43.34 4.10 -50.73
N ALA A 229 -42.47 3.44 -51.51
CA ALA A 229 -42.63 3.35 -52.97
C ALA A 229 -43.84 2.50 -53.38
N ALA A 230 -44.09 1.39 -52.68
CA ALA A 230 -45.24 0.52 -52.94
C ALA A 230 -46.58 1.21 -52.61
N THR A 231 -46.62 2.04 -51.56
CA THR A 231 -47.85 2.75 -51.15
C THR A 231 -48.24 3.90 -52.10
N ASN A 232 -47.29 4.46 -52.86
CA ASN A 232 -47.51 5.60 -53.75
C ASN A 232 -47.62 5.23 -55.24
N THR A 233 -47.82 3.95 -55.58
CA THR A 233 -48.02 3.55 -56.98
C THR A 233 -49.50 3.76 -57.35
N PRO A 234 -49.86 4.72 -58.23
CA PRO A 234 -51.26 4.95 -58.58
C PRO A 234 -51.80 3.76 -59.36
N MET A 235 -52.96 3.23 -58.95
CA MET A 235 -53.69 2.23 -59.73
C MET A 235 -54.09 2.88 -61.06
N ALA A 236 -53.44 2.47 -62.15
CA ALA A 236 -53.84 2.82 -63.50
C ALA A 236 -55.25 2.27 -63.74
N ARG A 237 -56.18 3.18 -64.03
CA ARG A 237 -57.59 2.92 -64.34
C ARG A 237 -57.81 2.95 -65.84
#